data_AF-A0A0S4JSG1-F1
#
_entry.id   AF-A0A0S4JSG1-F1
#
_cell.length_a   1.000
_cell.length_b   1.000
_cell.length_c   1.000
_cell.angle_alpha   90.00
_cell.angle_beta   90.00
_cell.angle_gamma   90.00
#
_symmetry.space_group_name_H-M   'P 1'
#
loop_
_entity.id
_entity.type
_entity.pdbx_description
1 polymer ?
#
loop_
_entity_poly.entity_id
_entity_poly.type
_entity_poly.pdbx_seq_one_letter_code
_entity_poly.pdbx_strand_id
1 'polypeptide(L)'
;MIGLSGTPLRGWQATLQLPTLYGVACKYRKHIISRWEVSSMFATGSFVNVVVGISAHATTPDAVCSLCSAIFNLTSAADVSTKSMIATPAFVDTIVRLSTHATTSETVQRLSSVICVITSGVDSSVKFRFVTSSIVEALARMATCANTPDTVFWLSSVMCTICDRNDVVAMSAFATPAIVDAVTRMSFHATTPDVVQRLASAMFLITGGASVKSMFATTAVVEATARMARSATMANAVQWLASAVGNITSGDDASIMSIFAVPDSWQ
;
A
#
# COMPACT_ATOMS: atom_id res chain seq x y z
N MET A 1 -68.03 -31.67 -59.89
CA MET A 1 -69.23 -30.85 -60.13
C MET A 1 -69.59 -30.24 -58.77
N ILE A 2 -69.49 -28.96 -58.48
CA ILE A 2 -69.64 -27.72 -59.24
C ILE A 2 -68.64 -26.71 -58.63
N GLY A 3 -67.91 -25.95 -59.46
CA GLY A 3 -67.02 -24.87 -59.02
C GLY A 3 -67.78 -23.56 -58.82
N LEU A 4 -67.12 -22.54 -58.25
CA LEU A 4 -67.35 -21.08 -58.35
C LEU A 4 -66.25 -20.44 -57.46
N SER A 5 -65.13 -19.94 -57.99
CA SER A 5 -64.90 -18.61 -58.59
C SER A 5 -65.25 -17.43 -57.67
N GLY A 6 -64.23 -16.74 -57.15
CA GLY A 6 -64.34 -15.46 -56.47
C GLY A 6 -63.00 -14.73 -56.47
N THR A 7 -62.85 -13.80 -57.42
CA THR A 7 -61.71 -12.92 -57.67
C THR A 7 -61.57 -11.78 -56.63
N PRO A 8 -60.44 -11.04 -56.62
CA PRO A 8 -59.91 -10.34 -55.46
C PRO A 8 -60.35 -8.87 -55.39
N LEU A 9 -60.50 -8.33 -54.17
CA LEU A 9 -60.66 -6.90 -53.95
C LEU A 9 -59.38 -6.28 -53.39
N ARG A 10 -58.94 -5.29 -54.17
CA ARG A 10 -57.84 -4.35 -53.95
C ARG A 10 -57.98 -3.64 -52.61
N GLY A 11 -56.89 -3.63 -51.84
CA GLY A 11 -56.73 -2.79 -50.66
C GLY A 11 -55.34 -2.17 -50.64
N TRP A 12 -55.20 -1.01 -51.29
CA TRP A 12 -54.24 0.07 -51.02
C TRP A 12 -52.78 -0.31 -50.66
N GLN A 13 -51.90 -0.25 -51.67
CA GLN A 13 -50.47 -0.03 -51.46
C GLN A 13 -50.24 1.37 -50.89
N ALA A 14 -49.97 1.46 -49.59
CA ALA A 14 -49.23 2.58 -49.02
C ALA A 14 -47.74 2.20 -49.02
N THR A 15 -47.02 2.66 -50.03
CA THR A 15 -45.56 2.54 -50.14
C THR A 15 -44.91 3.47 -49.13
N LEU A 16 -44.77 3.01 -47.88
CA LEU A 16 -43.81 3.59 -46.94
C LEU A 16 -42.47 2.89 -47.20
N GLN A 17 -41.65 3.52 -48.04
CA GLN A 17 -40.21 3.26 -48.08
C GLN A 17 -39.67 3.46 -46.66
N LEU A 18 -39.33 2.35 -46.00
CA LEU A 18 -38.36 2.36 -44.90
C LEU A 18 -37.01 2.77 -45.50
N PRO A 19 -36.42 3.91 -45.11
CA PRO A 19 -35.01 4.14 -45.37
C PRO A 19 -34.24 3.10 -44.56
N THR A 20 -33.43 2.34 -45.29
CA THR A 20 -32.37 1.49 -44.79
C THR A 20 -31.70 2.06 -43.54
N LEU A 21 -31.87 1.35 -42.41
CA LEU A 21 -31.10 1.51 -41.17
C LEU A 21 -29.64 1.04 -41.41
N TYR A 22 -28.95 1.70 -42.33
CA TYR A 22 -27.50 1.61 -42.53
C TYR A 22 -26.99 3.05 -42.64
N GLY A 23 -27.01 3.76 -41.52
CA GLY A 23 -26.65 5.18 -41.57
C GLY A 23 -26.69 5.98 -40.29
N VAL A 24 -26.69 5.39 -39.08
CA VAL A 24 -26.44 6.15 -37.84
C VAL A 24 -25.99 5.27 -36.67
N ALA A 25 -24.94 4.47 -36.88
CA ALA A 25 -24.24 3.78 -35.78
C ALA A 25 -23.04 4.58 -35.22
N CYS A 26 -22.99 5.89 -35.44
CA CYS A 26 -21.91 6.76 -34.97
C CYS A 26 -22.44 8.11 -34.46
N LYS A 27 -23.31 8.12 -33.43
CA LYS A 27 -23.49 9.36 -32.64
C LYS A 27 -24.12 9.22 -31.25
N TYR A 28 -23.87 8.13 -30.53
CA TYR A 28 -24.08 8.10 -29.08
C TYR A 28 -22.99 7.26 -28.41
N ARG A 29 -21.73 7.70 -28.58
CA ARG A 29 -20.65 7.33 -27.68
C ARG A 29 -20.92 8.05 -26.36
N LYS A 30 -21.70 7.41 -25.49
CA LYS A 30 -21.85 7.79 -24.08
C LYS A 30 -20.42 7.97 -23.55
N HIS A 31 -20.02 9.21 -23.28
CA HIS A 31 -18.73 9.53 -22.66
C HIS A 31 -18.74 8.96 -21.23
N ILE A 32 -18.48 7.67 -21.12
CA ILE A 32 -17.94 7.10 -19.90
C ILE A 32 -16.48 7.54 -19.93
N ILE A 33 -16.22 8.75 -19.41
CA ILE A 33 -14.85 9.15 -19.10
C ILE A 33 -14.36 8.10 -18.14
N SER A 34 -13.39 7.32 -18.59
CA SER A 34 -12.83 6.23 -17.83
C SER A 34 -12.13 6.80 -16.59
N ARG A 35 -12.14 6.08 -15.48
CA ARG A 35 -11.57 6.53 -14.20
C ARG A 35 -10.10 7.01 -14.34
N TRP A 36 -9.36 6.46 -15.30
CA TRP A 36 -7.98 6.84 -15.59
C TRP A 36 -7.86 8.17 -16.35
N GLU A 37 -8.81 8.52 -17.23
CA GLU A 37 -8.85 9.85 -17.88
C GLU A 37 -9.12 10.97 -16.86
N VAL A 38 -10.01 10.72 -15.89
CA VAL A 38 -10.22 11.67 -14.78
C VAL A 38 -8.95 11.77 -13.92
N SER A 39 -8.36 10.64 -13.55
CA SER A 39 -7.14 10.60 -12.73
C SER A 39 -5.97 11.35 -13.39
N SER A 40 -5.73 11.14 -14.69
CA SER A 40 -4.65 11.81 -15.42
C SER A 40 -4.88 13.31 -15.59
N MET A 41 -6.13 13.76 -15.69
CA MET A 41 -6.46 15.19 -15.75
C MET A 41 -6.21 15.92 -14.43
N PHE A 42 -6.42 15.25 -13.29
CA PHE A 42 -6.27 15.86 -11.97
C PHE A 42 -4.86 15.74 -11.41
N ALA A 43 -4.16 14.65 -11.66
CA ALA A 43 -2.84 14.42 -11.10
C ALA A 43 -1.76 15.18 -11.89
N THR A 44 -1.76 16.50 -11.74
CA THR A 44 -0.76 17.46 -12.23
C THR A 44 -0.02 18.09 -11.05
N GLY A 45 1.02 18.89 -11.29
CA GLY A 45 1.66 19.68 -10.23
C GLY A 45 0.68 20.54 -9.41
N SER A 46 -0.46 20.94 -10.00
CA SER A 46 -1.52 21.65 -9.30
C SER A 46 -2.18 20.83 -8.19
N PHE A 47 -2.35 19.51 -8.39
CA PHE A 47 -2.94 18.63 -7.38
C PHE A 47 -2.04 18.51 -6.15
N VAL A 48 -0.74 18.35 -6.35
CA VAL A 48 0.22 18.33 -5.22
C VAL A 48 0.13 19.62 -4.43
N ASN A 49 0.07 20.78 -5.09
CA ASN A 49 -0.07 22.08 -4.41
C ASN A 49 -1.37 22.19 -3.62
N VAL A 50 -2.49 21.71 -4.15
CA VAL A 50 -3.77 21.68 -3.44
C VAL A 50 -3.70 20.77 -2.22
N VAL A 51 -3.12 19.57 -2.36
CA VAL A 51 -2.95 18.62 -1.24
C VAL A 51 -2.03 19.21 -0.16
N VAL A 52 -0.94 19.88 -0.55
CA VAL A 52 -0.03 20.57 0.38
C VAL A 52 -0.76 21.69 1.13
N GLY A 53 -1.62 22.46 0.44
CA GLY A 53 -2.42 23.51 1.05
C GLY A 53 -3.46 22.97 2.03
N ILE A 54 -4.22 21.94 1.63
CA ILE A 54 -5.25 21.34 2.49
C ILE A 54 -4.61 20.63 3.69
N SER A 55 -3.46 19.97 3.51
CA SER A 55 -2.80 19.25 4.61
C SER A 55 -2.31 20.16 5.73
N ALA A 56 -2.07 21.45 5.46
CA ALA A 56 -1.74 22.43 6.50
C ALA A 56 -2.90 22.68 7.47
N HIS A 57 -4.14 22.39 7.06
CA HIS A 57 -5.35 22.55 7.87
C HIS A 57 -5.95 21.22 8.34
N ALA A 58 -5.44 20.08 7.87
CA ALA A 58 -5.89 18.75 8.27
C ALA A 58 -5.29 18.34 9.62
N THR A 59 -5.71 19.00 10.70
CA THR A 59 -5.15 18.80 12.06
C THR A 59 -5.93 17.80 12.91
N THR A 60 -7.01 17.22 12.39
CA THR A 60 -7.82 16.20 13.07
C THR A 60 -7.71 14.85 12.35
N PRO A 61 -7.83 13.72 13.07
CA PRO A 61 -7.74 12.39 12.45
C PRO A 61 -8.76 12.17 11.32
N ASP A 62 -9.97 12.72 11.46
CA ASP A 62 -11.04 12.64 10.45
C ASP A 62 -10.74 13.44 9.19
N ALA A 63 -10.15 14.64 9.35
CA ALA A 63 -9.72 15.46 8.23
C ALA A 63 -8.58 14.78 7.47
N VAL A 64 -7.61 14.21 8.19
CA VAL A 64 -6.52 13.42 7.60
C VAL A 64 -7.10 12.20 6.87
N CYS A 65 -8.01 11.45 7.50
CA CYS A 65 -8.65 10.28 6.90
C CYS A 65 -9.39 10.61 5.60
N SER A 66 -10.16 11.70 5.61
CA SER A 66 -10.89 12.21 4.44
C SER A 66 -9.94 12.62 3.32
N LEU A 67 -8.88 13.37 3.64
CA LEU A 67 -7.87 13.77 2.67
C LEU A 67 -7.12 12.56 2.09
N CYS A 68 -6.69 11.62 2.93
CA CYS A 68 -6.04 10.38 2.47
C CYS A 68 -6.96 9.55 1.58
N SER A 69 -8.26 9.49 1.89
CA SER A 69 -9.25 8.79 1.05
C SER A 69 -9.42 9.45 -0.32
N ALA A 70 -9.45 10.79 -0.36
CA ALA A 70 -9.49 11.53 -1.61
C ALA A 70 -8.23 11.27 -2.46
N ILE A 71 -7.04 11.37 -1.85
CA ILE A 71 -5.76 11.09 -2.51
C ILE A 71 -5.76 9.65 -3.03
N PHE A 72 -6.08 8.67 -2.19
CA PHE A 72 -6.11 7.26 -2.56
C PHE A 72 -7.01 7.00 -3.77
N ASN A 73 -8.23 7.55 -3.77
CA ASN A 73 -9.18 7.35 -4.87
C ASN A 73 -8.69 7.92 -6.20
N LEU A 74 -7.97 9.05 -6.14
CA LEU A 74 -7.35 9.69 -7.30
C LEU A 74 -6.12 8.91 -7.79
N THR A 75 -5.31 8.37 -6.88
CA THR A 75 -4.04 7.71 -7.23
C THR A 75 -4.16 6.21 -7.47
N SER A 76 -5.22 5.54 -7.02
CA SER A 76 -5.36 4.08 -7.12
C SER A 76 -5.46 3.58 -8.56
N ALA A 77 -6.02 4.40 -9.44
CA ALA A 77 -6.16 4.12 -10.88
C ALA A 77 -5.15 4.90 -11.74
N ALA A 78 -4.24 5.65 -11.11
CA ALA A 78 -3.22 6.42 -11.80
C ALA A 78 -2.14 5.49 -12.35
N ASP A 79 -1.59 5.84 -13.51
CA ASP A 79 -0.44 5.14 -14.08
C ASP A 79 0.87 5.45 -13.32
N VAL A 80 1.95 4.73 -13.66
CA VAL A 80 3.26 4.87 -13.02
C VAL A 80 3.84 6.28 -13.21
N SER A 81 3.63 6.90 -14.37
CA SER A 81 4.09 8.26 -14.68
C SER A 81 3.45 9.28 -13.75
N THR A 82 2.14 9.17 -13.59
CA THR A 82 1.31 10.01 -12.74
C THR A 82 1.69 9.88 -11.27
N LYS A 83 1.86 8.65 -10.77
CA LYS A 83 2.34 8.39 -9.41
C LYS A 83 3.73 8.99 -9.17
N SER A 84 4.63 8.87 -10.16
CA SER A 84 5.98 9.43 -10.11
C SER A 84 5.99 10.96 -10.05
N MET A 85 5.03 11.60 -10.73
CA MET A 85 4.85 13.06 -10.68
C MET A 85 4.24 13.54 -9.35
N ILE A 86 3.40 12.73 -8.69
CA ILE A 86 2.87 13.04 -7.36
C ILE A 86 3.95 12.91 -6.28
N ALA A 87 4.84 11.92 -6.43
CA ALA A 87 5.94 11.61 -5.51
C ALA A 87 7.06 12.68 -5.52
N THR A 88 6.70 13.90 -5.16
CA THR A 88 7.60 15.06 -4.99
C THR A 88 8.04 15.19 -3.52
N PRO A 89 9.13 15.91 -3.23
CA PRO A 89 9.52 16.23 -1.86
C PRO A 89 8.40 16.91 -1.06
N ALA A 90 7.66 17.85 -1.66
CA ALA A 90 6.53 18.52 -1.00
C ALA A 90 5.39 17.56 -0.62
N PHE A 91 5.18 16.51 -1.41
CA PHE A 91 4.21 15.47 -1.08
C PHE A 91 4.71 14.56 0.06
N VAL A 92 6.01 14.25 0.09
CA VAL A 92 6.65 13.53 1.22
C VAL A 92 6.51 14.34 2.51
N ASP A 93 6.76 15.66 2.47
CA ASP A 93 6.56 16.55 3.62
C ASP A 93 5.08 16.58 4.06
N THR A 94 4.16 16.49 3.11
CA THR A 94 2.73 16.37 3.40
C THR A 94 2.42 15.07 4.15
N ILE A 95 2.99 13.93 3.73
CA ILE A 95 2.82 12.67 4.47
C ILE A 95 3.35 12.79 5.90
N VAL A 96 4.54 13.37 6.08
CA VAL A 96 5.14 13.58 7.40
C VAL A 96 4.23 14.44 8.27
N ARG A 97 3.69 15.53 7.73
CA ARG A 97 2.73 16.39 8.44
C ARG A 97 1.44 15.66 8.80
N LEU A 98 0.84 14.93 7.87
CA LEU A 98 -0.39 14.18 8.14
C LEU A 98 -0.16 13.09 9.21
N SER A 99 1.04 12.50 9.25
CA SER A 99 1.39 11.49 10.26
C SER A 99 1.37 12.02 11.70
N THR A 100 1.56 13.33 11.93
CA THR A 100 1.49 13.91 13.28
C THR A 100 0.06 13.95 13.83
N HIS A 101 -0.93 13.91 12.93
CA HIS A 101 -2.36 13.93 13.26
C HIS A 101 -3.05 12.57 13.00
N ALA A 102 -2.29 11.56 12.53
CA ALA A 102 -2.77 10.20 12.33
C ALA A 102 -2.80 9.41 13.65
N THR A 103 -3.65 9.84 14.60
CA THR A 103 -3.71 9.28 15.96
C THR A 103 -4.73 8.14 16.12
N THR A 104 -5.33 7.66 15.02
CA THR A 104 -6.25 6.52 15.02
C THR A 104 -5.77 5.47 14.03
N SER A 105 -6.15 4.22 14.28
CA SER A 105 -5.76 3.09 13.43
C SER A 105 -6.32 3.20 12.01
N GLU A 106 -7.56 3.71 11.87
CA GLU A 106 -8.14 3.98 10.55
C GLU A 106 -7.33 5.05 9.80
N THR A 107 -7.00 6.17 10.44
CA THR A 107 -6.23 7.23 9.79
C THR A 107 -4.84 6.74 9.38
N VAL A 108 -4.16 5.96 10.23
CA VAL A 108 -2.87 5.33 9.92
C VAL A 108 -2.99 4.36 8.74
N GLN A 109 -4.04 3.54 8.72
CA GLN A 109 -4.32 2.62 7.62
C GLN A 109 -4.47 3.39 6.31
N ARG A 110 -5.31 4.44 6.29
CA ARG A 110 -5.54 5.26 5.09
C ARG A 110 -4.28 5.95 4.60
N LEU A 111 -3.51 6.56 5.50
CA LEU A 111 -2.25 7.22 5.15
C LEU A 111 -1.24 6.20 4.60
N SER A 112 -1.14 5.03 5.22
CA SER A 112 -0.28 3.94 4.76
C SER A 112 -0.70 3.43 3.37
N SER A 113 -2.00 3.27 3.12
CA SER A 113 -2.52 2.92 1.79
C SER A 113 -2.16 3.93 0.71
N VAL A 114 -2.18 5.24 1.02
CA VAL A 114 -1.74 6.30 0.09
C VAL A 114 -0.27 6.12 -0.27
N ILE A 115 0.60 5.90 0.73
CA ILE A 115 2.04 5.70 0.50
C ILE A 115 2.26 4.44 -0.36
N CYS A 116 1.61 3.32 -0.03
CA CYS A 116 1.70 2.09 -0.82
C CYS A 116 1.26 2.30 -2.27
N VAL A 117 0.14 2.99 -2.51
CA VAL A 117 -0.37 3.21 -3.88
C VAL A 117 0.61 4.03 -4.72
N ILE A 118 1.17 5.09 -4.13
CA ILE A 118 2.08 6.00 -4.84
C ILE A 118 3.46 5.35 -5.08
N THR A 119 3.93 4.53 -4.13
CA THR A 119 5.21 3.81 -4.25
C THR A 119 5.10 2.48 -5.00
N SER A 120 3.89 1.99 -5.25
CA SER A 120 3.68 0.73 -5.97
C SER A 120 3.89 0.88 -7.47
N GLY A 121 4.88 0.14 -7.98
CA GLY A 121 5.19 0.03 -9.41
C GLY A 121 6.00 1.20 -9.97
N VAL A 122 6.39 2.17 -9.14
CA VAL A 122 7.32 3.24 -9.55
C VAL A 122 8.76 2.80 -9.38
N ASP A 123 9.66 3.45 -10.13
CA ASP A 123 11.09 3.17 -10.11
C ASP A 123 11.73 3.41 -8.74
N SER A 124 12.85 2.73 -8.48
CA SER A 124 13.62 2.88 -7.23
C SER A 124 14.03 4.32 -6.96
N SER A 125 14.33 5.12 -7.99
CA SER A 125 14.68 6.54 -7.86
C SER A 125 13.54 7.40 -7.28
N VAL A 126 12.29 7.02 -7.55
CA VAL A 126 11.10 7.68 -7.00
C VAL A 126 10.86 7.21 -5.57
N LYS A 127 10.97 5.90 -5.31
CA LYS A 127 10.87 5.33 -3.96
C LYS A 127 11.91 5.93 -3.01
N PHE A 128 13.11 6.22 -3.50
CA PHE A 128 14.19 6.85 -2.74
C PHE A 128 13.79 8.18 -2.10
N ARG A 129 12.82 8.91 -2.68
CA ARG A 129 12.30 10.15 -2.08
C ARG A 129 11.56 9.91 -0.75
N PHE A 130 11.07 8.70 -0.53
CA PHE A 130 10.44 8.28 0.72
C PHE A 130 11.46 7.69 1.71
N VAL A 131 12.71 7.49 1.30
CA VAL A 131 13.80 7.01 2.15
C VAL A 131 14.43 8.21 2.86
N THR A 132 13.70 8.81 3.79
CA THR A 132 14.16 9.95 4.60
C THR A 132 13.97 9.65 6.08
N SER A 133 14.79 10.26 6.94
CA SER A 133 14.65 10.14 8.40
C SER A 133 13.25 10.56 8.86
N SER A 134 12.69 11.63 8.27
CA SER A 134 11.34 12.12 8.58
C SER A 134 10.25 11.10 8.27
N ILE A 135 10.38 10.33 7.18
CA ILE A 135 9.43 9.25 6.87
C ILE A 135 9.60 8.08 7.84
N VAL A 136 10.84 7.70 8.16
CA VAL A 136 11.13 6.63 9.14
C VAL A 136 10.53 6.98 10.50
N GLU A 137 10.72 8.22 10.97
CA GLU A 137 10.11 8.74 12.20
C GLU A 137 8.57 8.79 12.11
N ALA A 138 8.02 9.20 10.97
CA ALA A 138 6.58 9.19 10.74
C ALA A 138 5.99 7.78 10.82
N LEU A 139 6.64 6.78 10.22
CA LEU A 139 6.23 5.38 10.28
C LEU A 139 6.31 4.84 11.71
N ALA A 140 7.40 5.13 12.44
CA ALA A 140 7.55 4.74 13.83
C ALA A 140 6.48 5.37 14.73
N ARG A 141 6.14 6.65 14.51
CA ARG A 141 5.05 7.34 15.19
C ARG A 141 3.71 6.68 14.90
N MET A 142 3.39 6.45 13.63
CA MET A 142 2.13 5.80 13.24
C MET A 142 1.99 4.39 13.81
N ALA A 143 3.09 3.65 13.97
CA ALA A 143 3.08 2.33 14.61
C ALA A 143 2.58 2.34 16.06
N THR A 144 2.62 3.48 16.76
CA THR A 144 2.02 3.62 18.10
C THR A 144 0.49 3.46 18.08
N CYS A 145 -0.15 3.77 16.95
CA CYS A 145 -1.58 3.68 16.75
C CYS A 145 -1.99 2.41 15.97
N ALA A 146 -1.05 1.51 15.68
CA ALA A 146 -1.29 0.26 14.94
C ALA A 146 -1.85 -0.86 15.83
N ASN A 147 -3.05 -0.63 16.38
CA ASN A 147 -3.69 -1.55 17.32
C ASN A 147 -4.61 -2.60 16.66
N THR A 148 -4.73 -2.59 15.33
CA THR A 148 -5.49 -3.58 14.56
C THR A 148 -4.57 -4.34 13.60
N PRO A 149 -4.89 -5.62 13.28
CA PRO A 149 -4.13 -6.39 12.31
C PRO A 149 -4.04 -5.70 10.94
N ASP A 150 -5.14 -5.08 10.49
CA ASP A 150 -5.18 -4.33 9.23
C ASP A 150 -4.20 -3.15 9.22
N THR A 151 -4.10 -2.41 10.32
CA THR A 151 -3.18 -1.27 10.41
C THR A 151 -1.73 -1.74 10.36
N VAL A 152 -1.41 -2.84 11.06
CA VAL A 152 -0.10 -3.48 10.99
C VAL A 152 0.22 -3.95 9.57
N PHE A 153 -0.75 -4.56 8.89
CA PHE A 153 -0.58 -5.01 7.51
C PHE A 153 -0.21 -3.85 6.58
N TRP A 154 -0.94 -2.74 6.65
CA TRP A 154 -0.69 -1.59 5.78
C TRP A 154 0.62 -0.87 6.11
N LEU A 155 0.96 -0.67 7.39
CA LEU A 155 2.26 -0.09 7.76
C LEU A 155 3.44 -0.98 7.33
N SER A 156 3.34 -2.28 7.56
CA SER A 156 4.35 -3.25 7.11
C SER A 156 4.46 -3.25 5.59
N SER A 157 3.34 -3.07 4.87
CA SER A 157 3.33 -2.95 3.42
C SER A 157 4.07 -1.69 2.95
N VAL A 158 3.97 -0.57 3.66
CA VAL A 158 4.74 0.64 3.35
C VAL A 158 6.25 0.38 3.45
N MET A 159 6.68 -0.28 4.53
CA MET A 159 8.07 -0.67 4.71
C MET A 159 8.53 -1.58 3.55
N CYS A 160 7.74 -2.59 3.19
CA CYS A 160 8.04 -3.47 2.06
C CYS A 160 8.07 -2.76 0.70
N THR A 161 7.20 -1.77 0.47
CA THR A 161 7.13 -1.09 -0.83
C THR A 161 8.29 -0.12 -1.04
N ILE A 162 8.74 0.52 0.04
CA ILE A 162 9.87 1.46 0.04
C ILE A 162 11.20 0.70 0.03
N CYS A 163 11.35 -0.33 0.87
CA CYS A 163 12.57 -1.14 0.93
C CYS A 163 12.62 -2.16 -0.21
N ASP A 164 13.47 -1.90 -1.21
CA ASP A 164 13.82 -2.90 -2.22
C ASP A 164 14.95 -3.82 -1.71
N ARG A 165 14.95 -5.10 -2.12
CA ARG A 165 15.91 -6.12 -1.69
C ARG A 165 17.36 -5.76 -2.02
N ASN A 166 17.59 -4.87 -2.98
CA ASN A 166 18.93 -4.46 -3.41
C ASN A 166 19.30 -3.03 -2.99
N ASP A 167 18.44 -2.34 -2.22
CA ASP A 167 18.68 -0.96 -1.82
C ASP A 167 19.26 -0.89 -0.39
N VAL A 168 20.59 -0.94 -0.32
CA VAL A 168 21.35 -0.82 0.94
C VAL A 168 21.05 0.50 1.67
N VAL A 169 20.74 1.57 0.93
CA VAL A 169 20.44 2.88 1.53
C VAL A 169 19.07 2.84 2.21
N ALA A 170 18.06 2.26 1.55
CA ALA A 170 16.75 2.04 2.17
C ALA A 170 16.85 1.14 3.40
N MET A 171 17.59 0.03 3.32
CA MET A 171 17.81 -0.85 4.48
C MET A 171 18.43 -0.09 5.66
N SER A 172 19.49 0.68 5.39
CA SER A 172 20.20 1.45 6.42
C SER A 172 19.33 2.56 7.03
N ALA A 173 18.51 3.23 6.23
CA ALA A 173 17.61 4.28 6.70
C ALA A 173 16.51 3.72 7.64
N PHE A 174 16.02 2.51 7.37
CA PHE A 174 15.00 1.87 8.20
C PHE A 174 15.59 1.12 9.40
N ALA A 175 16.89 0.86 9.43
CA ALA A 175 17.57 0.21 10.54
C ALA A 175 17.84 1.18 11.71
N THR A 176 16.75 1.65 12.33
CA THR A 176 16.80 2.55 13.49
C THR A 176 16.13 1.91 14.70
N PRO A 177 16.51 2.31 15.93
CA PRO A 177 15.84 1.84 17.15
C PRO A 177 14.32 2.10 17.12
N ALA A 178 13.88 3.22 16.55
CA ALA A 178 12.48 3.56 16.45
C ALA A 178 11.68 2.56 15.58
N ILE A 179 12.28 2.02 14.52
CA ILE A 179 11.66 0.99 13.68
C ILE A 179 11.68 -0.38 14.38
N VAL A 180 12.75 -0.70 15.12
CA VAL A 180 12.79 -1.92 15.95
C VAL A 180 11.66 -1.90 16.98
N ASP A 181 11.49 -0.78 17.70
CA ASP A 181 10.38 -0.58 18.63
C ASP A 181 9.00 -0.66 17.95
N ALA A 182 8.89 -0.09 16.75
CA ALA A 182 7.67 -0.17 15.94
C ALA A 182 7.32 -1.61 15.57
N VAL A 183 8.29 -2.39 15.08
CA VAL A 183 8.12 -3.82 14.74
C VAL A 183 7.71 -4.62 15.97
N THR A 184 8.39 -4.42 17.10
CA THR A 184 8.07 -5.10 18.36
C THR A 184 6.65 -4.78 18.80
N ARG A 185 6.22 -3.51 18.73
CA ARG A 185 4.84 -3.11 19.07
C ARG A 185 3.82 -3.72 18.11
N MET A 186 4.05 -3.63 16.81
CA MET A 186 3.16 -4.18 15.80
C MET A 186 2.98 -5.71 15.93
N SER A 187 3.99 -6.42 16.44
CA SER A 187 3.91 -7.88 16.68
C SER A 187 2.78 -8.29 17.64
N PHE A 188 2.33 -7.40 18.54
CA PHE A 188 1.19 -7.67 19.43
C PHE A 188 -0.14 -7.78 18.69
N HIS A 189 -0.26 -7.12 17.53
CA HIS A 189 -1.47 -7.09 16.73
C HIS A 189 -1.32 -7.90 15.42
N ALA A 190 -0.18 -8.56 15.22
CA ALA A 190 0.04 -9.52 14.14
C ALA A 190 -0.62 -10.88 14.47
N THR A 191 -1.94 -10.90 14.53
CA THR A 191 -2.75 -12.04 14.98
C THR A 191 -3.27 -12.93 13.85
N THR A 192 -3.02 -12.56 12.59
CA THR A 192 -3.39 -13.36 11.42
C THR A 192 -2.15 -13.75 10.60
N PRO A 193 -2.19 -14.89 9.88
CA PRO A 193 -1.04 -15.35 9.09
C PRO A 193 -0.58 -14.33 8.04
N ASP A 194 -1.52 -13.64 7.38
CA ASP A 194 -1.21 -12.63 6.36
C ASP A 194 -0.48 -11.42 6.95
N VAL A 195 -0.85 -11.01 8.16
CA VAL A 195 -0.22 -9.88 8.86
C VAL A 195 1.16 -10.28 9.36
N VAL A 196 1.31 -11.50 9.91
CA VAL A 196 2.62 -12.06 10.26
C VAL A 196 3.52 -12.13 9.04
N GLN A 197 3.02 -12.66 7.92
CA GLN A 197 3.76 -12.74 6.67
C GLN A 197 4.26 -11.35 6.24
N ARG A 198 3.38 -10.34 6.28
CA ARG A 198 3.70 -8.99 5.84
C ARG A 198 4.73 -8.32 6.74
N LEU A 199 4.56 -8.42 8.06
CA LEU A 199 5.50 -7.86 9.04
C LEU A 199 6.87 -8.57 8.97
N ALA A 200 6.88 -9.90 8.88
CA ALA A 200 8.11 -10.66 8.70
C ALA A 200 8.82 -10.34 7.38
N SER A 201 8.07 -10.11 6.30
CA SER A 201 8.64 -9.67 5.03
C SER A 201 9.31 -8.29 5.14
N ALA A 202 8.70 -7.34 5.86
CA ALA A 202 9.32 -6.05 6.13
C ALA A 202 10.62 -6.21 6.94
N MET A 203 10.61 -7.02 8.00
CA MET A 203 11.81 -7.33 8.77
C MET A 203 12.91 -7.96 7.91
N PHE A 204 12.56 -8.94 7.07
CA PHE A 204 13.51 -9.59 6.16
C PHE A 204 14.16 -8.60 5.21
N LEU A 205 13.36 -7.71 4.59
CA LEU A 205 13.87 -6.72 3.63
C LEU A 205 14.80 -5.72 4.31
N ILE A 206 14.42 -5.19 5.47
CA ILE A 206 15.24 -4.23 6.22
C ILE A 206 16.56 -4.88 6.64
N THR A 207 16.53 -6.14 7.10
CA THR A 207 17.70 -6.86 7.61
C THR A 207 18.59 -7.49 6.51
N GLY A 208 18.30 -7.21 5.23
CA GLY A 208 19.06 -7.71 4.08
C GLY A 208 20.54 -7.33 4.10
N GLY A 209 20.89 -6.16 4.63
CA GLY A 209 22.27 -5.68 4.72
C GLY A 209 23.01 -6.22 5.95
N ALA A 210 24.29 -6.56 5.81
CA ALA A 210 25.09 -7.07 6.94
C ALA A 210 25.21 -6.06 8.10
N SER A 211 25.36 -4.76 7.79
CA SER A 211 25.54 -3.68 8.78
C SER A 211 24.32 -3.39 9.64
N VAL A 212 23.13 -3.86 9.23
CA VAL A 212 21.86 -3.53 9.88
C VAL A 212 21.30 -4.68 10.73
N LYS A 213 21.85 -5.89 10.60
CA LYS A 213 21.41 -7.08 11.33
C LYS A 213 21.54 -6.92 12.84
N SER A 214 22.64 -6.34 13.32
CA SER A 214 22.89 -6.11 14.75
C SER A 214 21.85 -5.20 15.40
N MET A 215 21.26 -4.26 14.66
CA MET A 215 20.18 -3.40 15.15
C MET A 215 18.90 -4.20 15.48
N PHE A 216 18.62 -5.25 14.72
CA PHE A 216 17.46 -6.12 14.91
C PHE A 216 17.77 -7.33 15.81
N ALA A 217 19.04 -7.60 16.11
CA ALA A 217 19.46 -8.66 17.03
C ALA A 217 19.24 -8.23 18.49
N THR A 218 17.99 -8.09 18.90
CA THR A 218 17.62 -7.71 20.27
C THR A 218 16.65 -8.73 20.85
N THR A 219 16.66 -8.89 22.18
CA THR A 219 15.70 -9.75 22.90
C THR A 219 14.25 -9.37 22.58
N ALA A 220 13.95 -8.08 22.43
CA ALA A 220 12.62 -7.60 22.07
C ALA A 220 12.15 -8.14 20.70
N VAL A 221 13.05 -8.21 19.71
CA VAL A 221 12.76 -8.79 18.40
C VAL A 221 12.59 -10.30 18.49
N VAL A 222 13.37 -11.00 19.32
CA VAL A 222 13.18 -12.45 19.57
C VAL A 222 11.81 -12.73 20.18
N GLU A 223 11.40 -11.96 21.17
CA GLU A 223 10.06 -12.09 21.77
C GLU A 223 8.95 -11.74 20.75
N ALA A 224 9.18 -10.74 19.89
CA ALA A 224 8.27 -10.39 18.80
C ALA A 224 8.11 -11.52 17.78
N THR A 225 9.20 -12.18 17.37
CA THR A 225 9.14 -13.31 16.44
C THR A 225 8.47 -14.53 17.07
N ALA A 226 8.77 -14.83 18.34
CA ALA A 226 8.10 -15.89 19.10
C ALA A 226 6.59 -15.62 19.24
N ARG A 227 6.19 -14.36 19.45
CA ARG A 227 4.78 -13.94 19.47
C ARG A 227 4.11 -14.18 18.13
N MET A 228 4.72 -13.73 17.03
CA MET A 228 4.20 -13.93 15.68
C MET A 228 4.14 -15.39 15.25
N ALA A 229 5.07 -16.23 15.71
CA ALA A 229 5.11 -17.66 15.38
C ALA A 229 3.81 -18.38 15.77
N ARG A 230 3.16 -17.96 16.87
CA ARG A 230 1.87 -18.51 17.32
C ARG A 230 0.73 -18.25 16.32
N SER A 231 0.82 -17.17 15.56
CA SER A 231 -0.17 -16.77 14.55
C SER A 231 0.23 -17.18 13.12
N ALA A 232 1.43 -17.74 12.93
CA ALA A 232 1.95 -18.15 11.63
C ALA A 232 1.40 -19.53 11.21
N THR A 233 0.09 -19.66 11.03
CA THR A 233 -0.56 -20.95 10.74
C THR A 233 -0.50 -21.36 9.26
N MET A 234 0.05 -20.51 8.39
CA MET A 234 0.21 -20.77 6.96
C MET A 234 1.69 -20.88 6.56
N ALA A 235 1.99 -21.71 5.56
CA ALA A 235 3.35 -22.00 5.12
C ALA A 235 4.13 -20.75 4.68
N ASN A 236 3.47 -19.81 3.99
CA ASN A 236 4.04 -18.52 3.60
C ASN A 236 4.43 -17.68 4.83
N ALA A 237 3.57 -17.59 5.84
CA ALA A 237 3.85 -16.84 7.07
C ALA A 237 5.06 -17.43 7.81
N VAL A 238 5.11 -18.76 7.96
CA VAL A 238 6.24 -19.47 8.56
C VAL A 238 7.53 -19.23 7.75
N GLN A 239 7.46 -19.37 6.43
CA GLN A 239 8.62 -19.17 5.55
C GLN A 239 9.21 -17.76 5.71
N TRP A 240 8.37 -16.72 5.67
CA TRP A 240 8.84 -15.34 5.81
C TRP A 240 9.36 -15.05 7.20
N LEU A 241 8.72 -15.57 8.25
CA LEU A 241 9.20 -15.43 9.63
C LEU A 241 10.55 -16.11 9.84
N ALA A 242 10.69 -17.36 9.37
CA ALA A 242 11.95 -18.10 9.42
C ALA A 242 13.05 -17.40 8.60
N SER A 243 12.70 -16.85 7.43
CA SER A 243 13.64 -16.09 6.61
C SER A 243 14.10 -14.82 7.30
N ALA A 244 13.20 -14.08 7.96
CA ALA A 244 13.55 -12.88 8.72
C ALA A 244 14.50 -13.22 9.88
N VAL A 245 14.19 -14.26 10.66
CA VAL A 245 15.05 -14.74 11.76
C VAL A 245 16.40 -15.18 11.21
N GLY A 246 16.43 -16.05 10.20
CA GLY A 246 17.66 -16.53 9.58
C GLY A 246 18.50 -15.39 9.00
N ASN A 247 17.87 -14.33 8.48
CA ASN A 247 18.59 -13.18 7.96
C ASN A 247 19.25 -12.37 9.10
N ILE A 248 18.55 -12.17 10.22
CA ILE A 248 19.11 -11.53 11.42
C ILE A 248 20.29 -12.34 11.97
N THR A 249 20.18 -13.68 12.01
CA THR A 249 21.17 -14.56 12.64
C THR A 249 22.32 -15.00 11.72
N SER A 250 22.24 -14.78 10.41
CA SER A 250 23.24 -15.26 9.42
C SER A 250 24.55 -14.45 9.39
N GLY A 251 24.84 -13.64 10.40
CA GLY A 251 26.11 -12.92 10.53
C GLY A 251 27.12 -13.70 11.36
N ASP A 252 28.41 -13.41 11.16
CA ASP A 252 29.52 -14.04 11.92
C ASP A 252 29.66 -13.49 13.36
N ASP A 253 28.75 -12.63 13.79
CA ASP A 253 28.78 -12.02 15.11
C ASP A 253 28.20 -12.98 16.15
N ALA A 254 29.10 -13.63 16.90
CA ALA A 254 28.75 -14.56 17.98
C ALA A 254 27.83 -13.93 19.04
N SER A 255 27.84 -12.60 19.21
CA SER A 255 26.94 -11.90 20.13
C SER A 255 25.49 -11.90 19.66
N ILE A 256 25.24 -11.95 18.34
CA ILE A 256 23.88 -12.08 17.78
C ILE A 256 23.36 -13.48 18.06
N MET A 257 24.19 -14.50 17.88
CA MET A 257 23.81 -15.90 18.08
C MET A 257 23.42 -16.20 19.52
N SER A 258 24.08 -15.58 20.51
CA SER A 258 23.76 -15.79 21.92
C SER A 258 22.39 -15.22 22.35
N ILE A 259 21.89 -14.19 21.65
CA ILE A 259 20.56 -13.60 21.95
C ILE A 259 19.42 -14.52 21.49
N PHE A 260 19.64 -15.29 20.40
CA PHE A 260 18.67 -16.25 19.87
C PHE A 260 18.83 -17.66 20.45
N ALA A 261 19.90 -17.90 21.21
CA ALA A 261 20.06 -19.15 21.95
C ALA A 261 19.03 -19.19 23.09
N VAL A 262 18.18 -20.22 23.08
CA VAL A 262 17.21 -20.46 24.17
C VAL A 262 18.00 -20.77 25.44
N PRO A 263 17.82 -20.05 26.56
CA PRO A 263 18.41 -20.45 27.82
C PRO A 263 17.80 -21.79 28.25
N ASP A 264 18.63 -22.68 28.82
CA ASP A 264 18.27 -24.06 29.22
C ASP A 264 17.01 -24.18 30.11
N SER A 265 16.47 -23.07 30.61
CA SER A 265 15.29 -22.99 31.48
C SER A 265 13.92 -23.14 30.77
N TRP A 266 13.88 -23.46 29.47
CA TRP A 266 12.65 -23.73 28.71
C TRP A 266 12.42 -25.22 28.40
N GLN A 267 13.22 -26.12 28.97
CA GLN A 267 12.95 -27.57 29.04
C GLN A 267 12.06 -27.91 30.25
#